data_AF-A0A7V4IY34-F1
#
_entry.id   AF-A0A7V4IY34-F1
#
_cell.length_a   1.000
_cell.length_b   1.000
_cell.length_c   1.000
_cell.angle_alpha   90.00
_cell.angle_beta   90.00
_cell.angle_gamma   90.00
#
_symmetry.space_group_name_H-M   'P 1'
#
loop_
_entity.id
_entity.type
_entity.pdbx_description
1 polymer ?
#
loop_
_entity_poly.entity_id
_entity_poly.type
_entity_poly.pdbx_seq_one_letter_code
_entity_poly.pdbx_strand_id
1 'polypeptide(L)'
;HLSRRAARAHRLGSAGCSLPAQDVVLALAYFELLAQSAGLGTVWWGMLRTALEALPHLKPLVGLPPDHVYYAMLFGKPTFQYARTVQRDDGAVIVPTSVA
;
A
#
# COMPACT_ATOMS: atom_id res chain seq x y z
N HIS A 1 32.00 13.20 31.96
CA HIS A 1 30.93 12.27 32.37
C HIS A 1 29.54 12.56 31.75
N LEU A 2 29.17 13.81 31.43
CA LEU A 2 27.91 14.12 30.72
C LEU A 2 27.91 13.78 29.22
N SER A 3 29.06 13.78 28.56
CA SER A 3 29.18 13.53 27.10
C SER A 3 28.87 12.10 26.67
N ARG A 4 28.98 11.11 27.55
CA ARG A 4 28.68 9.70 27.23
C ARG A 4 27.19 9.35 27.33
N ARG A 5 26.37 10.17 28.01
CA ARG A 5 24.92 9.95 28.11
C ARG A 5 24.16 10.44 26.87
N ALA A 6 24.58 11.55 26.26
CA ALA A 6 23.98 12.08 25.04
C ALA A 6 24.15 11.15 23.81
N ALA A 7 25.32 10.52 23.67
CA ALA A 7 25.58 9.54 22.60
C ALA A 7 24.77 8.22 22.75
N ARG A 8 24.21 7.96 23.94
CA ARG A 8 23.31 6.81 24.18
C ARG A 8 21.84 7.18 23.94
N ALA A 9 21.49 8.47 24.01
CA ALA A 9 20.14 8.96 23.74
C ALA A 9 19.78 8.94 22.25
N HIS A 10 20.76 9.08 21.35
CA HIS A 10 20.53 8.93 19.90
C HIS A 10 20.25 7.48 19.46
N ARG A 11 20.28 6.54 20.43
CA ARG A 11 19.96 5.12 20.28
C ARG A 11 18.69 4.74 21.05
N LEU A 12 17.82 5.73 21.29
CA LEU A 12 16.47 5.57 21.85
C LEU A 12 15.42 6.01 20.82
N GLY A 13 15.68 5.82 19.53
CA GLY A 13 14.60 5.61 18.58
C GLY A 13 14.01 4.24 18.90
N SER A 14 12.76 4.23 19.39
CA SER A 14 11.96 3.07 19.78
C SER A 14 12.52 1.70 19.36
N ALA A 15 13.25 1.05 20.26
CA ALA A 15 13.46 -0.38 20.16
C ALA A 15 12.10 -1.05 20.32
N GLY A 16 11.54 -1.66 19.25
CA GLY A 16 10.35 -2.47 19.45
C GLY A 16 9.70 -3.07 18.20
N CYS A 17 9.49 -2.33 17.12
CA CYS A 17 8.68 -2.87 16.03
C CYS A 17 8.99 -2.20 14.69
N SER A 18 9.99 -2.69 13.95
CA SER A 18 10.02 -2.47 12.51
C SER A 18 8.93 -3.35 11.91
N LEU A 19 7.91 -2.71 11.34
CA LEU A 19 6.77 -3.36 10.70
C LEU A 19 6.85 -3.11 9.20
N PRO A 20 7.81 -3.74 8.49
CA PRO A 20 8.15 -3.36 7.12
C PRO A 20 6.96 -3.45 6.15
N ALA A 21 6.01 -4.35 6.41
CA ALA A 21 4.77 -4.42 5.65
C ALA A 21 3.86 -3.22 5.90
N GLN A 22 3.66 -2.83 7.16
CA GLN A 22 2.87 -1.67 7.54
C GLN A 22 3.53 -0.37 7.05
N ASP A 23 4.85 -0.27 7.12
CA ASP A 23 5.61 0.89 6.63
C ASP A 23 5.38 1.10 5.13
N VAL A 24 5.44 0.01 4.34
CA VAL A 24 5.16 0.04 2.90
C VAL A 24 3.72 0.44 2.60
N VAL A 25 2.75 -0.16 3.31
CA VAL A 25 1.32 0.15 3.12
C VAL A 25 1.04 1.61 3.47
N LEU A 26 1.62 2.12 4.56
CA LEU A 26 1.44 3.50 4.98
C LEU A 26 2.06 4.47 3.98
N ALA A 27 3.28 4.19 3.51
CA ALA A 27 3.94 4.98 2.49
C ALA A 27 3.10 5.07 1.19
N LEU A 28 2.54 3.95 0.74
CA LEU A 28 1.67 3.90 -0.44
C LEU A 28 0.35 4.65 -0.24
N ALA A 29 -0.26 4.56 0.96
CA ALA A 29 -1.48 5.30 1.28
C ALA A 29 -1.24 6.83 1.25
N TYR A 30 -0.12 7.30 1.81
CA TYR A 30 0.24 8.72 1.72
C TYR A 30 0.56 9.16 0.28
N PHE A 31 1.26 8.31 -0.47
CA PHE A 31 1.51 8.57 -1.89
C PHE A 31 0.21 8.66 -2.68
N GLU A 32 -0.77 7.80 -2.43
CA GLU A 32 -2.10 7.86 -3.06
C GLU A 32 -2.81 9.17 -2.76
N LEU A 33 -2.85 9.61 -1.50
CA LEU A 33 -3.45 10.91 -1.14
C LEU A 33 -2.77 12.08 -1.87
N LEU A 34 -1.42 12.05 -1.94
CA LEU A 34 -0.64 13.06 -2.66
C LEU A 34 -0.94 13.03 -4.17
N ALA A 35 -0.98 11.84 -4.77
CA ALA A 35 -1.27 11.65 -6.18
C ALA A 35 -2.66 12.20 -6.54
N GLN A 36 -3.67 11.90 -5.71
CA GLN A 36 -5.03 12.43 -5.89
C GLN A 36 -5.05 13.96 -5.79
N SER A 37 -4.31 14.55 -4.86
CA SER A 37 -4.19 16.02 -4.76
C SER A 37 -3.54 16.66 -5.99
N ALA A 38 -2.71 15.91 -6.72
CA ALA A 38 -2.08 16.31 -7.97
C ALA A 38 -2.92 15.95 -9.23
N GLY A 39 -4.15 15.46 -9.05
CA GLY A 39 -5.03 15.05 -10.15
C GLY A 39 -4.62 13.73 -10.84
N LEU A 40 -3.82 12.90 -10.17
CA LEU A 40 -3.42 11.57 -10.63
C LEU A 40 -4.31 10.51 -9.99
N GLY A 41 -4.70 9.51 -10.78
CA GLY A 41 -5.32 8.29 -10.31
C GLY A 41 -4.28 7.25 -9.89
N THR A 42 -4.63 6.41 -8.93
CA THR A 42 -3.80 5.34 -8.37
C THR A 42 -4.56 4.02 -8.35
N VAL A 43 -3.84 2.90 -8.52
CA VAL A 43 -4.38 1.54 -8.40
C VAL A 43 -3.41 0.67 -7.62
N TRP A 44 -3.88 0.11 -6.51
CA TRP A 44 -3.17 -0.90 -5.74
C TRP A 44 -3.13 -2.22 -6.53
N TRP A 45 -1.96 -2.61 -7.02
CA TRP A 45 -1.82 -3.71 -7.96
C TRP A 45 -1.45 -5.03 -7.27
N GLY A 46 -2.42 -5.60 -6.57
CA GLY A 46 -2.27 -6.90 -5.89
C GLY A 46 -1.90 -8.06 -6.82
N MET A 47 -2.37 -8.03 -8.07
CA MET A 47 -2.06 -9.09 -9.05
C MET A 47 -0.56 -9.16 -9.39
N LEU A 48 0.12 -8.02 -9.56
CA LEU A 48 1.57 -8.02 -9.82
C LEU A 48 2.34 -8.59 -8.62
N ARG A 49 1.94 -8.21 -7.39
CA ARG A 49 2.52 -8.80 -6.18
C ARG A 49 2.36 -10.32 -6.18
N THR A 50 1.16 -10.84 -6.42
CA THR A 50 0.91 -12.28 -6.47
C THR A 50 1.73 -12.97 -7.57
N ALA A 51 1.87 -12.36 -8.75
CA ALA A 51 2.67 -12.89 -9.84
C ALA A 51 4.18 -12.97 -9.49
N LEU A 52 4.73 -11.94 -8.85
CA LEU A 52 6.14 -11.91 -8.44
C LEU A 52 6.45 -12.88 -7.29
N GLU A 53 5.48 -13.15 -6.41
CA GLU A 53 5.61 -14.21 -5.41
C GLU A 53 5.51 -15.61 -6.02
N ALA A 54 4.70 -15.80 -7.07
CA ALA A 54 4.62 -17.07 -7.79
C ALA A 54 5.87 -17.35 -8.65
N LEU A 55 6.53 -16.30 -9.15
CA LEU A 55 7.69 -16.37 -10.04
C LEU A 55 8.84 -15.50 -9.50
N PRO A 56 9.52 -15.91 -8.41
CA PRO A 56 10.48 -15.07 -7.69
C PRO A 56 11.72 -14.69 -8.51
N HIS A 57 12.05 -15.47 -9.56
CA HIS A 57 13.13 -15.15 -10.49
C HIS A 57 12.86 -13.91 -11.36
N LEU A 58 11.63 -13.39 -11.38
CA LEU A 58 11.27 -12.15 -12.06
C LEU A 58 11.55 -10.90 -11.21
N LYS A 59 11.68 -11.02 -9.88
CA LYS A 59 11.94 -9.89 -8.97
C LYS A 59 13.19 -9.06 -9.38
N PRO A 60 14.33 -9.67 -9.75
CA PRO A 60 15.50 -8.91 -10.21
C PRO A 60 15.27 -8.12 -11.51
N LEU A 61 14.40 -8.60 -12.41
CA LEU A 61 14.13 -7.93 -13.70
C LEU A 61 13.44 -6.58 -13.51
N VAL A 62 12.70 -6.43 -12.41
CA VAL A 62 12.02 -5.18 -12.03
C VAL A 62 12.81 -4.38 -10.98
N GLY A 63 14.06 -4.77 -10.73
CA GLY A 63 14.94 -4.10 -9.76
C GLY A 63 14.59 -4.37 -8.29
N LEU A 64 13.79 -5.40 -7.99
CA LEU A 64 13.42 -5.78 -6.62
C LEU A 64 14.45 -6.78 -6.04
N PRO A 65 15.12 -6.43 -4.94
CA PRO A 65 15.93 -7.38 -4.19
C PRO A 65 15.07 -8.51 -3.59
N PRO A 66 15.62 -9.72 -3.41
CA PRO A 66 14.85 -10.89 -2.99
C PRO A 66 14.21 -10.75 -1.60
N ASP A 67 14.84 -10.02 -0.67
CA ASP A 67 14.41 -9.94 0.74
C ASP A 67 13.68 -8.64 1.12
N HIS A 68 13.27 -7.83 0.13
CA HIS A 68 12.52 -6.61 0.42
C HIS A 68 11.03 -6.88 0.57
N VAL A 69 10.39 -6.19 1.52
CA VAL A 69 8.93 -6.08 1.58
C VAL A 69 8.50 -5.00 0.59
N TYR A 70 7.51 -5.32 -0.24
CA TYR A 70 7.03 -4.41 -1.28
C TYR A 70 5.54 -4.63 -1.56
N TYR A 71 4.94 -3.63 -2.19
CA TYR A 71 3.62 -3.73 -2.82
C TYR A 71 3.63 -2.85 -4.08
N ALA A 72 2.95 -3.29 -5.13
CA ALA A 72 2.93 -2.58 -6.40
C ALA A 72 1.76 -1.59 -6.45
N MET A 73 2.03 -0.37 -6.95
CA MET A 73 1.01 0.62 -7.22
C MET A 73 1.25 1.23 -8.60
N LEU A 74 0.19 1.30 -9.39
CA LEU A 74 0.16 2.04 -10.65
C LEU A 74 -0.37 3.45 -10.40
N PHE A 75 0.15 4.44 -11.12
CA PHE A 75 -0.33 5.81 -11.03
C PHE A 75 -0.26 6.51 -12.40
N GLY A 76 -1.13 7.49 -12.63
CA GLY A 76 -1.15 8.24 -13.89
C GLY A 76 -2.34 9.17 -14.04
N LYS A 77 -2.42 9.87 -15.17
CA LYS A 77 -3.58 10.71 -15.47
C LYS A 77 -4.79 9.81 -15.78
N PRO A 78 -5.90 9.93 -15.03
CA PRO A 78 -7.07 9.09 -15.28
C PRO A 78 -7.72 9.48 -16.61
N THR A 79 -7.95 8.49 -17.48
CA THR A 79 -8.70 8.68 -18.73
C THR A 79 -10.20 8.86 -18.47
N PHE A 80 -10.72 8.21 -17.43
CA PHE A 80 -12.12 8.25 -17.03
C PHE A 80 -12.23 8.67 -15.57
N GLN A 81 -13.16 9.56 -15.27
CA GLN A 81 -13.52 9.92 -13.90
C GLN A 81 -14.71 9.06 -13.48
N TYR A 82 -14.48 8.14 -12.56
CA TYR A 82 -15.56 7.36 -11.95
C TYR A 82 -16.07 8.11 -10.73
N ALA A 83 -17.36 8.43 -10.71
CA ALA A 83 -17.99 8.94 -9.49
C ALA A 83 -17.96 7.83 -8.43
N ARG A 84 -17.63 8.20 -7.19
CA ARG A 84 -17.67 7.26 -6.07
C ARG A 84 -19.09 6.69 -5.98
N THR A 85 -19.23 5.39 -6.18
CA THR A 85 -20.51 4.71 -5.98
C THR A 85 -20.91 4.79 -4.51
N VAL A 86 -22.21 4.70 -4.21
CA VAL A 86 -22.69 4.64 -2.83
C VAL A 86 -21.97 3.51 -2.11
N GLN A 87 -21.21 3.85 -1.08
CA GLN A 87 -20.65 2.86 -0.15
C GLN A 87 -21.86 2.24 0.56
N ARG A 88 -22.13 0.96 0.30
CA ARG A 88 -23.15 0.23 1.03
C ARG A 88 -22.48 -0.53 2.16
N ASP A 89 -22.85 -0.21 3.40
CA ASP A 89 -22.31 -0.89 4.59
C ASP A 89 -22.88 -2.30 4.72
N ASP A 90 -24.13 -2.48 4.25
CA ASP A 90 -24.76 -3.77 4.06
C ASP A 90 -24.56 -4.18 2.60
N GLY A 91 -23.93 -5.33 2.34
CA GLY A 91 -23.74 -5.86 0.99
C GLY A 91 -25.07 -5.91 0.20
N ALA A 92 -25.01 -6.12 -1.12
CA ALA A 92 -26.23 -6.18 -1.93
C ALA A 92 -27.19 -7.25 -1.38
N VAL A 93 -28.24 -6.82 -0.68
CA VAL A 93 -29.29 -7.70 -0.16
C VAL A 93 -30.13 -8.13 -1.36
N ILE A 94 -29.85 -9.33 -1.86
CA ILE A 94 -30.68 -9.96 -2.89
C ILE A 94 -31.91 -10.51 -2.17
N VAL A 95 -32.97 -9.70 -2.10
CA VAL A 95 -34.30 -10.18 -1.71
C VAL A 95 -34.85 -11.00 -2.87
N PRO A 96 -35.08 -12.32 -2.72
CA PRO A 96 -35.78 -13.08 -3.73
C PRO A 96 -37.19 -12.51 -3.87
N THR A 97 -37.54 -12.06 -5.07
CA THR A 97 -38.90 -11.71 -5.43
C THR A 97 -39.75 -12.97 -5.23
N SER A 98 -40.49 -13.06 -4.13
CA SER A 98 -41.50 -14.11 -4.01
C SER A 98 -42.43 -13.95 -5.20
N VAL A 99 -42.56 -15.03 -5.96
CA VAL A 99 -43.53 -15.17 -7.04
C VAL A 99 -44.90 -14.71 -6.50
N ALA A 100 -45.45 -13.68 -7.15
CA ALA A 100 -46.78 -13.16 -6.90
C ALA A 100 -47.86 -14.16 -7.30
#